data_AF-A0A6B3GL83-F1
#
_entry.id   AF-A0A6B3GL83-F1
#
_cell.length_a   1.000
_cell.length_b   1.000
_cell.length_c   1.000
_cell.angle_alpha   90.00
_cell.angle_beta   90.00
_cell.angle_gamma   90.00
#
_symmetry.space_group_name_H-M   'P 1'
#
loop_
_entity.id
_entity.type
_entity.pdbx_description
1 polymer ?
#
loop_
_entity_poly.entity_id
_entity_poly.type
_entity_poly.pdbx_seq_one_letter_code
_entity_poly.pdbx_strand_id
1 'polypeptide(L)'
;MSTDSRTAAKTADAPPAATRPARGGAPVTVLLWGGGLLLLLASVAVAVTIGPARISVPDVWSTVAAHLGFGASDLSPIRDGIIWNLRMPRTLLAAVCGAGLAVCGTVMQSLLRNPLADPFVLGVSSGAS
;
A
#
# COMPACT_ATOMS: atom_id res chain seq x y z
N MET A 1 -61.24 45.35 7.61
CA MET A 1 -61.44 44.02 6.98
C MET A 1 -60.82 44.05 5.61
N SER A 2 -59.97 43.15 5.16
CA SER A 2 -59.15 42.07 5.72
C SER A 2 -58.49 41.49 4.48
N THR A 3 -57.23 41.04 4.58
CA THR A 3 -56.59 39.98 3.74
C THR A 3 -56.54 40.26 2.22
N ASP A 4 -55.41 40.43 1.54
CA ASP A 4 -54.23 39.58 1.54
C ASP A 4 -53.04 40.34 0.94
N SER A 5 -52.08 40.74 1.77
CA SER A 5 -50.78 41.28 1.34
C SER A 5 -49.63 40.32 1.63
N ARG A 6 -49.92 39.03 1.93
CA ARG A 6 -48.91 38.03 2.33
C ARG A 6 -48.59 36.94 1.30
N THR A 7 -49.18 36.94 0.12
CA THR A 7 -48.99 35.82 -0.82
C THR A 7 -47.92 36.06 -1.89
N ALA A 8 -47.38 37.28 -2.01
CA ALA A 8 -46.41 37.63 -3.06
C ALA A 8 -44.94 37.70 -2.59
N ALA A 9 -44.63 37.29 -1.35
CA ALA A 9 -43.29 37.41 -0.77
C ALA A 9 -42.66 36.05 -0.41
N LYS A 10 -42.95 35.00 -1.19
CA LYS A 10 -42.27 33.69 -1.06
C LYS A 10 -41.92 33.08 -2.41
N THR A 11 -41.36 33.88 -3.29
CA THR A 11 -40.34 33.42 -4.25
C THR A 11 -39.01 33.97 -3.76
N ALA A 12 -38.63 33.53 -2.55
CA ALA A 12 -37.26 33.66 -2.09
C ALA A 12 -36.42 32.82 -3.05
N ASP A 13 -35.70 33.53 -3.91
CA ASP A 13 -34.50 33.15 -4.62
C ASP A 13 -33.81 31.96 -3.95
N ALA A 14 -34.18 30.74 -4.38
CA ALA A 14 -33.51 29.54 -3.94
C ALA A 14 -32.18 29.53 -4.69
N PRO A 15 -31.02 29.55 -4.01
CA PRO A 15 -29.75 29.54 -4.69
C PRO A 15 -29.70 28.32 -5.62
N PRO A 16 -29.27 28.47 -6.88
CA PRO A 16 -29.19 27.35 -7.81
C PRO A 16 -28.38 26.25 -7.14
N ALA A 17 -29.00 25.08 -7.00
CA ALA A 17 -28.40 23.91 -6.37
C ALA A 17 -27.06 23.66 -7.06
N ALA A 18 -25.96 23.99 -6.36
CA ALA A 18 -24.62 23.78 -6.86
C ALA A 18 -24.45 22.27 -7.12
N THR A 19 -24.56 21.86 -8.38
CA THR A 19 -24.29 20.50 -8.81
C THR A 19 -22.81 20.25 -8.54
N ARG A 20 -22.51 19.62 -7.40
CA ARG A 20 -21.16 19.15 -7.09
C ARG A 20 -20.71 18.26 -8.24
N PRO A 21 -19.56 18.53 -8.89
CA PRO A 21 -19.09 17.68 -9.97
C PRO A 21 -18.88 16.27 -9.40
N ALA A 22 -19.53 15.29 -10.03
CA ALA A 22 -19.32 13.88 -9.74
C ALA A 22 -17.84 13.58 -10.01
N ARG A 23 -17.05 13.29 -8.96
CA ARG A 23 -15.64 12.91 -9.07
C ARG A 23 -15.55 11.55 -9.77
N GLY A 24 -15.39 11.55 -11.09
CA GLY A 24 -15.18 10.37 -11.94
C GLY A 24 -13.80 9.73 -11.78
N GLY A 25 -13.32 9.54 -10.56
CA GLY A 25 -11.98 9.00 -10.25
C GLY A 25 -11.93 7.50 -9.96
N ALA A 26 -13.07 6.83 -9.82
CA ALA A 26 -13.16 5.43 -9.40
C ALA A 26 -12.28 4.44 -10.20
N PRO A 27 -12.23 4.47 -11.55
CA PRO A 27 -11.45 3.47 -12.29
C PRO A 27 -9.93 3.69 -12.12
N VAL A 28 -9.49 4.94 -12.02
CA VAL A 28 -8.06 5.27 -11.84
C VAL A 28 -7.59 4.85 -10.46
N THR A 29 -8.38 5.10 -9.42
CA THR A 29 -8.04 4.66 -8.06
C THR A 29 -7.95 3.14 -7.98
N VAL A 30 -8.91 2.40 -8.55
CA VAL A 30 -8.88 0.93 -8.58
C VAL A 30 -7.64 0.42 -9.33
N LEU A 31 -7.28 1.04 -10.46
CA LEU A 31 -6.09 0.67 -11.22
C LEU A 31 -4.79 0.91 -10.44
N LEU A 32 -4.69 2.02 -9.71
CA LEU A 32 -3.50 2.33 -8.89
C LEU A 32 -3.34 1.35 -7.72
N TRP A 33 -4.42 1.05 -6.99
CA TRP A 33 -4.38 0.07 -5.91
C TRP A 33 -4.10 -1.34 -6.41
N GLY A 34 -4.79 -1.77 -7.47
CA GLY A 34 -4.58 -3.08 -8.07
C GLY A 34 -3.17 -3.23 -8.65
N GLY A 35 -2.70 -2.22 -9.38
CA GLY A 35 -1.35 -2.18 -9.93
C GLY A 35 -0.27 -2.16 -8.85
N GLY A 36 -0.46 -1.37 -7.79
CA GLY A 36 0.46 -1.32 -6.66
C GLY A 36 0.56 -2.64 -5.90
N LEU A 37 -0.58 -3.30 -5.64
CA LEU A 37 -0.61 -4.61 -5.01
C LEU A 37 0.07 -5.67 -5.88
N LEU A 38 -0.21 -5.69 -7.18
CA LEU A 38 0.43 -6.61 -8.12
C LEU A 38 1.95 -6.41 -8.16
N LEU A 39 2.40 -5.15 -8.22
CA LEU A 39 3.82 -4.82 -8.20
C LEU A 39 4.49 -5.26 -6.90
N LEU A 40 3.83 -5.07 -5.76
CA LEU A 40 4.33 -5.53 -4.45
C LEU A 40 4.50 -7.05 -4.42
N LEU A 41 3.49 -7.80 -4.88
CA LEU A 41 3.56 -9.26 -4.94
C LEU A 41 4.66 -9.74 -5.88
N ALA A 42 4.78 -9.13 -7.07
CA ALA A 42 5.85 -9.43 -8.01
C ALA A 42 7.24 -9.12 -7.41
N SER A 43 7.37 -8.00 -6.71
CA SER A 43 8.60 -7.62 -6.02
C SER A 43 8.99 -8.63 -4.95
N VAL A 44 8.05 -9.08 -4.11
CA VAL A 44 8.28 -10.11 -3.09
C VAL A 44 8.70 -11.43 -3.74
N ALA A 45 8.02 -11.85 -4.81
CA ALA A 45 8.35 -13.08 -5.54
C ALA A 45 9.78 -13.04 -6.09
N VAL A 46 10.19 -11.93 -6.70
CA VAL A 46 11.57 -11.74 -7.19
C VAL A 46 12.56 -11.67 -6.02
N ALA A 47 12.25 -10.95 -4.95
CA ALA A 47 13.15 -10.77 -3.82
C ALA A 47 13.51 -12.08 -3.11
N VAL A 48 12.59 -13.05 -3.06
CA VAL A 48 12.86 -14.40 -2.49
C VAL A 48 13.84 -15.19 -3.37
N THR A 49 13.89 -14.94 -4.68
CA THR A 49 14.83 -15.60 -5.59
C THR A 49 16.26 -15.06 -5.46
N ILE A 50 16.41 -13.81 -5.05
CA ILE A 50 17.70 -13.15 -4.89
C ILE A 50 18.32 -13.55 -3.56
N GLY A 51 19.42 -14.31 -3.59
CA GLY A 51 20.18 -14.61 -2.39
C GLY A 51 21.53 -15.27 -2.68
N PRO A 52 22.41 -15.33 -1.67
CA PRO A 52 23.82 -15.73 -1.84
C PRO A 52 23.99 -17.21 -2.21
N ALA A 53 23.00 -18.06 -1.91
CA ALA A 53 23.00 -19.45 -2.33
C ALA A 53 22.59 -19.53 -3.82
N ARG A 54 23.48 -20.08 -4.67
CA ARG A 54 23.19 -20.42 -6.07
C ARG A 54 22.16 -21.55 -6.13
N ILE A 55 20.90 -21.17 -6.00
CA ILE A 55 19.73 -22.04 -6.11
C ILE A 55 18.98 -21.61 -7.36
N SER A 56 18.54 -22.55 -8.18
CA SER A 56 17.81 -22.25 -9.41
C SER A 56 16.47 -21.61 -9.05
N VAL A 57 16.04 -20.59 -9.80
CA VAL A 57 14.72 -19.95 -9.65
C VAL A 57 13.55 -20.95 -9.58
N PRO A 58 13.46 -22.00 -10.42
CA PRO A 58 12.39 -22.99 -10.31
C PRO A 58 12.41 -23.79 -9.01
N ASP A 59 13.59 -24.05 -8.44
CA ASP A 59 13.76 -24.77 -7.17
C ASP A 59 13.24 -23.93 -5.99
N VAL A 60 13.42 -22.60 -6.06
CA VAL A 60 12.88 -21.67 -5.05
C VAL A 60 11.35 -21.69 -5.09
N TRP A 61 10.77 -21.63 -6.29
CA TRP A 61 9.31 -21.61 -6.44
C TRP A 61 8.67 -22.95 -6.05
N SER A 62 9.29 -24.08 -6.38
CA SER A 62 8.81 -25.42 -5.96
C SER A 62 8.86 -25.59 -4.45
N THR A 63 9.88 -25.03 -3.79
CA THR A 63 10.00 -25.05 -2.33
C THR A 63 8.94 -24.19 -1.65
N VAL A 64 8.74 -22.97 -2.16
CA VAL A 64 7.68 -22.08 -1.66
C VAL A 64 6.30 -22.71 -1.88
N ALA A 65 6.06 -23.30 -3.05
CA ALA A 65 4.82 -24.02 -3.36
C ALA A 65 4.61 -25.24 -2.43
N ALA A 66 5.66 -26.03 -2.16
CA ALA A 66 5.60 -27.18 -1.26
C ALA A 66 5.22 -26.76 0.17
N HIS A 67 5.85 -25.71 0.72
CA HIS A 67 5.49 -25.18 2.04
C HIS A 67 4.10 -24.52 2.09
N LEU A 68 3.59 -24.02 0.95
CA LEU A 68 2.21 -23.55 0.80
C LEU A 68 1.19 -24.70 0.62
N GLY A 69 1.64 -25.96 0.58
CA GLY A 69 0.79 -27.15 0.46
C GLY A 69 0.59 -27.67 -0.98
N PHE A 70 1.30 -27.11 -1.96
CA PHE A 70 1.18 -27.46 -3.39
C PHE A 70 2.37 -28.31 -3.88
N GLY A 71 2.53 -29.51 -3.31
CA GLY A 71 3.48 -30.53 -3.79
C GLY A 71 4.65 -30.80 -2.83
N ALA A 72 5.68 -31.49 -3.34
CA ALA A 72 6.89 -31.83 -2.59
C ALA A 72 8.12 -31.23 -3.28
N SER A 73 9.04 -30.67 -2.50
CA SER A 73 10.33 -30.19 -2.99
C SER A 73 11.41 -31.25 -2.74
N ASP A 74 12.10 -31.68 -3.79
CA ASP A 74 13.23 -32.63 -3.72
C ASP A 74 14.57 -31.96 -3.32
N LEU A 75 14.52 -30.78 -2.68
CA LEU A 75 15.72 -30.04 -2.31
C LEU A 75 16.32 -30.51 -0.99
N SER A 76 17.65 -30.39 -0.88
CA SER A 76 18.37 -30.61 0.38
C SER A 76 17.77 -29.75 1.51
N PRO A 77 17.58 -30.32 2.72
CA PRO A 77 17.00 -29.62 3.87
C PRO A 77 17.68 -28.28 4.22
N ILE A 78 18.98 -28.16 3.92
CA ILE A 78 19.75 -26.93 4.13
C ILE A 78 19.27 -25.81 3.19
N ARG A 79 19.02 -26.13 1.91
CA ARG A 79 18.56 -25.15 0.91
C ARG A 79 17.12 -24.72 1.17
N ASP A 80 16.28 -25.67 1.56
CA ASP A 80 14.91 -25.41 1.98
C ASP A 80 14.88 -24.46 3.19
N GLY A 81 15.66 -24.77 4.23
CA GLY A 81 15.80 -23.91 5.41
C GLY A 81 16.28 -22.48 5.08
N ILE A 82 17.20 -22.31 4.13
CA ILE A 82 17.64 -20.97 3.69
C ILE A 82 16.48 -20.19 3.04
N ILE A 83 15.68 -20.84 2.20
CA ILE A 83 14.55 -20.16 1.52
C ILE A 83 13.48 -19.79 2.56
N TRP A 84 13.04 -20.77 3.35
CA TRP A 84 11.89 -20.61 4.24
C TRP A 84 12.20 -19.85 5.54
N ASN A 85 13.35 -20.10 6.18
CA ASN A 85 13.67 -19.49 7.48
C ASN A 85 14.51 -18.21 7.36
N LEU A 86 15.18 -17.96 6.22
CA LEU A 86 16.03 -16.78 6.07
C LEU A 86 15.51 -15.80 5.02
N ARG A 87 15.18 -16.27 3.82
CA ARG A 87 14.72 -15.37 2.74
C ARG A 87 13.30 -14.87 2.98
N MET A 88 12.36 -15.77 3.26
CA MET A 88 10.95 -15.39 3.48
C MET A 88 10.76 -14.38 4.63
N PRO A 89 11.35 -14.56 5.82
CA PRO A 89 11.17 -13.58 6.90
C PRO A 89 11.83 -12.24 6.58
N ARG A 90 12.99 -12.25 5.90
CA ARG A 90 13.69 -11.03 5.50
C ARG A 90 12.89 -10.21 4.48
N THR A 91 12.30 -10.86 3.47
CA THR A 91 11.51 -10.17 2.44
C THR A 91 10.22 -9.60 3.02
N LEU A 92 9.55 -10.35 3.90
CA LEU A 92 8.36 -9.86 4.62
C LEU A 92 8.70 -8.68 5.53
N LEU A 93 9.80 -8.77 6.28
CA LEU A 93 10.25 -7.68 7.14
C LEU A 93 10.54 -6.42 6.31
N ALA A 94 11.23 -6.56 5.17
CA ALA A 94 11.51 -5.43 4.28
C ALA A 94 10.22 -4.78 3.76
N ALA A 95 9.21 -5.57 3.38
CA ALA A 95 7.92 -5.06 2.95
C ALA A 95 7.19 -4.28 4.07
N VAL A 96 7.18 -4.84 5.29
CA VAL A 96 6.55 -4.19 6.47
C VAL A 96 7.28 -2.90 6.84
N CYS A 97 8.61 -2.93 6.90
CA CYS A 97 9.41 -1.73 7.19
C CYS A 97 9.20 -0.64 6.13
N GLY A 98 9.18 -1.01 4.84
CA GLY A 98 8.90 -0.09 3.75
C GLY A 98 7.51 0.54 3.84
N ALA A 99 6.48 -0.26 4.16
CA ALA A 99 5.13 0.25 4.39
C ALA A 99 5.07 1.21 5.59
N GLY A 100 5.75 0.88 6.70
CA GLY A 100 5.83 1.75 7.87
C GLY A 100 6.49 3.10 7.57
N LEU A 101 7.60 3.10 6.83
CA LEU A 101 8.28 4.32 6.40
C LEU A 101 7.41 5.15 5.45
N ALA A 102 6.71 4.51 4.52
CA ALA A 102 5.78 5.20 3.63
C ALA A 102 4.65 5.88 4.42
N VAL A 103 4.02 5.18 5.37
CA VAL A 103 2.98 5.77 6.23
C VAL A 103 3.53 6.94 7.04
N CYS A 104 4.69 6.77 7.69
CA CYS A 104 5.34 7.85 8.44
C CYS A 104 5.59 9.09 7.57
N GLY A 105 6.10 8.90 6.35
CA GLY A 105 6.31 9.99 5.37
C GLY A 105 5.01 10.69 5.00
N THR A 106 3.94 9.94 4.69
CA THR A 106 2.64 10.55 4.34
C THR A 106 2.03 11.35 5.50
N VAL A 107 2.15 10.86 6.73
CA VAL A 107 1.69 11.57 7.93
C VAL A 107 2.47 12.87 8.11
N MET A 108 3.79 12.82 7.97
CA MET A 108 4.65 14.01 8.07
C MET A 108 4.28 15.07 7.02
N GLN A 109 4.16 14.67 5.77
CA GLN A 109 3.75 15.54 4.66
C GLN A 109 2.38 16.19 4.91
N SER A 110 1.43 15.45 5.51
CA SER A 110 0.11 15.96 5.86
C SER A 110 0.14 16.94 7.03
N LEU A 111 0.96 16.68 8.06
CA LEU A 111 1.07 17.55 9.23
C LEU A 111 1.73 18.88 8.89
N LEU A 112 2.84 18.84 8.14
CA LEU A 112 3.56 20.03 7.71
C LEU A 112 2.91 20.74 6.52
N ARG A 113 1.90 20.10 5.90
CA ARG A 113 1.28 20.53 4.63
C ARG A 113 2.33 20.91 3.58
N ASN A 114 3.46 20.21 3.62
CA ASN A 114 4.62 20.45 2.77
C ASN A 114 5.06 19.11 2.17
N PRO A 115 4.89 18.91 0.84
CA PRO A 115 5.24 17.66 0.19
C PRO A 115 6.76 17.39 0.16
N LEU A 116 7.60 18.38 0.53
CA LEU A 116 9.06 18.26 0.64
C LEU A 116 9.55 17.91 2.05
N ALA A 117 8.66 17.78 3.03
CA ALA A 117 9.04 17.45 4.39
C ALA A 117 9.49 15.98 4.50
N ASP A 118 10.70 15.78 5.03
CA ASP A 118 11.28 14.45 5.26
C ASP A 118 11.14 14.03 6.75
N PRO A 119 10.65 12.81 7.04
CA PRO A 119 10.41 12.34 8.41
C PRO A 119 11.67 12.14 9.26
N PHE A 120 12.87 12.09 8.67
CA PHE A 120 14.12 11.93 9.44
C PHE A 120 14.48 13.17 10.25
N VAL A 121 13.88 14.33 9.98
CA VAL A 121 14.23 15.61 10.63
C VAL A 121 13.69 15.71 12.07
N LEU A 122 12.69 14.92 12.47
CA LEU A 122 12.08 14.98 13.81
C LEU A 122 12.80 14.15 14.90
N GLY A 123 14.02 13.65 14.66
CA GLY A 123 14.83 13.00 15.70
C GLY A 123 14.38 11.57 16.08
N VAL A 124 13.54 10.94 15.26
CA VAL A 124 13.10 9.55 15.47
C VAL A 124 14.27 8.57 15.37
N SER A 125 15.27 8.84 14.51
CA SER A 125 16.51 8.05 14.43
C SER A 125 17.39 8.17 15.67
N SER A 126 17.42 9.33 16.35
CA SER A 126 18.19 9.50 17.60
C SER A 126 17.56 8.81 18.81
N GLY A 127 16.25 8.50 18.77
CA GLY A 127 15.58 7.69 19.80
C GLY A 127 15.61 6.17 19.54
N ALA A 128 15.96 5.75 18.32
CA ALA A 128 15.96 4.35 17.90
C ALA A 128 17.36 3.68 17.95
N SER A 129 18.42 4.48 18.16
CA SER A 129 19.82 4.04 18.24
C SER A 129 20.28 3.87 19.68
#